data_AF-A0A016UDE9-F1
#
_entry.id   AF-A0A016UDE9-F1
#
_cell.length_a   1.000
_cell.length_b   1.000
_cell.length_c   1.000
_cell.angle_alpha   90.00
_cell.angle_beta   90.00
_cell.angle_gamma   90.00
#
_symmetry.space_group_name_H-M   'P 1'
#
loop_
_entity.id
_entity.type
_entity.pdbx_description
1 polymer ?
#
loop_
_entity_poly.entity_id
_entity_poly.type
_entity_poly.pdbx_seq_one_letter_code
_entity_poly.pdbx_strand_id
1 'polypeptide(L)'
;MSSIAQKGLLALSIVFILGGLGLTIAGVFSPAWQVVDIREFRAEHQHGLWWDCIRAEKHVVAVGDFYDETPLHCMYKFDNSAEMVIENTLNNIDEDGAAGESEHHRFWAWHKAILFFIITSQLLAFLSICTGVCAPCFPPTAFVFTISLFIALICSLIADGVFFLAANRVDNRFVQGMVGTYEQRIGYAFYLHIMGTLCWVVAFICAITTTYKFIAGRDSSGRRPLAPVTHTEVFELYSVDQRPFSSKENLFTWQSQRAATHNV
;
A
#
# COMPACT_ATOMS: atom_id res chain seq x y z
N MET A 1 -6.29 22.05 -20.39
CA MET A 1 -7.54 21.48 -19.84
C MET A 1 -7.44 19.97 -19.94
N SER A 2 -7.69 19.24 -18.84
CA SER A 2 -7.67 17.77 -18.86
C SER A 2 -8.87 17.23 -19.64
N SER A 3 -8.64 16.25 -20.52
CA SER A 3 -9.71 15.65 -21.34
C SER A 3 -10.66 14.80 -20.49
N ILE A 4 -11.90 14.62 -20.94
CA ILE A 4 -12.90 13.76 -20.27
C ILE A 4 -12.34 12.35 -20.03
N ALA A 5 -11.61 11.82 -21.02
CA ALA A 5 -10.95 10.51 -20.92
C ALA A 5 -9.89 10.45 -19.80
N GLN A 6 -9.09 11.50 -19.62
CA GLN A 6 -8.09 11.55 -18.53
C GLN A 6 -8.75 11.55 -17.15
N LYS A 7 -9.81 12.35 -16.98
CA LYS A 7 -10.58 12.38 -15.73
C LYS A 7 -11.24 11.03 -15.44
N GLY A 8 -11.77 10.38 -16.48
CA GLY A 8 -12.34 9.04 -16.38
C GLY A 8 -11.32 7.99 -15.95
N LEU A 9 -10.12 7.98 -16.56
CA LEU A 9 -9.04 7.05 -16.19
C LEU A 9 -8.53 7.27 -14.77
N LEU A 10 -8.41 8.53 -14.33
CA LEU A 10 -8.03 8.88 -12.95
C LEU A 10 -9.11 8.45 -11.95
N ALA A 11 -10.39 8.69 -12.25
CA ALA A 11 -11.47 8.25 -11.38
C ALA A 11 -11.52 6.72 -11.28
N LEU A 12 -11.35 6.03 -12.42
CA LEU A 12 -11.31 4.57 -12.47
C LEU A 12 -10.16 4.01 -11.65
N SER A 13 -8.95 4.57 -11.77
CA SER A 13 -7.80 4.14 -10.97
C SER A 13 -8.06 4.31 -9.48
N ILE A 14 -8.60 5.47 -9.06
CA ILE A 14 -8.94 5.72 -7.64
C ILE A 14 -9.96 4.69 -7.11
N VAL A 15 -11.00 4.37 -7.88
CA VAL A 15 -12.00 3.36 -7.49
C VAL A 15 -11.36 1.99 -7.28
N PHE A 16 -10.47 1.56 -8.19
CA PHE A 16 -9.75 0.30 -8.03
C PHE A 16 -8.76 0.33 -6.86
N ILE A 17 -8.12 1.47 -6.55
CA ILE A 17 -7.26 1.60 -5.37
C ILE A 17 -8.08 1.44 -4.10
N LEU A 18 -9.25 2.08 -4.01
CA LEU A 18 -10.17 1.95 -2.88
C LEU A 18 -10.70 0.53 -2.70
N GLY A 19 -11.10 -0.13 -3.79
CA GLY A 19 -11.51 -1.53 -3.77
C GLY A 19 -10.36 -2.44 -3.32
N GLY A 20 -9.15 -2.22 -3.84
CA GLY A 20 -7.95 -2.95 -3.44
C GLY A 20 -7.58 -2.73 -1.97
N LEU A 21 -7.67 -1.50 -1.46
CA LEU A 21 -7.51 -1.17 -0.04
C LEU A 21 -8.50 -1.94 0.83
N GLY A 22 -9.79 -1.92 0.47
CA GLY A 22 -10.82 -2.63 1.22
C GLY A 22 -10.56 -4.13 1.29
N LEU A 23 -10.23 -4.75 0.14
CA LEU A 23 -9.96 -6.18 0.05
C LEU A 23 -8.68 -6.61 0.79
N THR A 24 -7.60 -5.84 0.66
CA THR A 24 -6.33 -6.13 1.36
C THR A 24 -6.47 -5.92 2.87
N ILE A 25 -7.19 -4.89 3.33
CA ILE A 25 -7.53 -4.70 4.74
C ILE A 25 -8.38 -5.88 5.25
N ALA A 26 -9.43 -6.27 4.52
CA ALA A 26 -10.27 -7.40 4.88
C ALA A 26 -9.47 -8.72 4.97
N GLY A 27 -8.49 -8.92 4.09
CA GLY A 27 -7.55 -10.04 4.17
C GLY A 27 -6.68 -9.99 5.42
N VAL A 28 -6.03 -8.86 5.71
CA VAL A 28 -5.15 -8.70 6.90
C VAL A 28 -5.90 -8.90 8.22
N PHE A 29 -7.13 -8.40 8.30
CA PHE A 29 -8.02 -8.54 9.46
C PHE A 29 -8.86 -9.83 9.38
N SER A 30 -8.45 -10.84 8.63
CA SER A 30 -9.10 -12.14 8.64
C SER A 30 -8.17 -13.19 9.23
N PRO A 31 -8.67 -14.09 10.10
CA PRO A 31 -7.88 -15.17 10.70
C PRO A 31 -7.62 -16.33 9.74
N ALA A 32 -8.19 -16.35 8.54
CA ALA A 32 -8.13 -17.52 7.67
C ALA A 32 -7.09 -17.36 6.55
N TRP A 33 -5.83 -17.09 6.90
CA TRP A 33 -4.72 -17.12 5.91
C TRP A 33 -4.30 -18.57 5.65
N GLN A 34 -4.21 -19.37 6.71
CA GLN A 34 -4.12 -20.82 6.63
C GLN A 34 -5.22 -21.44 7.50
N VAL A 35 -5.74 -22.59 7.07
CA VAL A 35 -6.78 -23.32 7.79
C VAL A 35 -6.38 -24.78 7.88
N VAL A 36 -6.50 -25.35 9.07
CA VAL A 36 -6.26 -26.76 9.33
C VAL A 36 -7.40 -27.34 10.15
N ASP A 37 -7.77 -28.57 9.84
CA ASP A 37 -8.78 -29.33 10.56
C ASP A 37 -8.09 -30.51 11.23
N ILE A 38 -8.06 -30.50 12.56
CA ILE A 38 -7.39 -31.52 13.36
C ILE A 38 -8.43 -32.48 13.90
N ARG A 39 -8.42 -33.70 13.35
CA ARG A 39 -9.46 -34.70 13.62
C ARG A 39 -9.39 -35.28 15.03
N GLU A 40 -8.21 -35.29 15.68
CA GLU A 40 -8.09 -35.78 17.07
C GLU A 40 -8.77 -34.84 18.05
N PHE A 41 -8.60 -33.53 17.87
CA PHE A 41 -9.20 -32.51 18.73
C PHE A 41 -10.60 -32.07 18.25
N ARG A 42 -10.99 -32.49 17.04
CA ARG A 42 -12.24 -32.08 16.38
C ARG A 42 -12.38 -30.57 16.38
N ALA A 43 -11.34 -29.90 15.90
CA ALA A 43 -11.29 -28.46 15.89
C ALA A 43 -10.72 -27.96 14.56
N GLU A 44 -11.35 -26.92 14.03
CA GLU A 44 -10.85 -26.14 12.91
C GLU A 44 -10.02 -24.98 13.49
N HIS A 45 -8.78 -24.89 13.04
CA HIS A 45 -7.85 -23.84 13.43
C HIS A 45 -7.59 -22.94 12.22
N GLN A 46 -7.85 -21.66 12.41
CA GLN A 46 -7.64 -20.61 11.41
C GLN A 46 -6.46 -19.76 11.85
N HIS A 47 -5.37 -19.82 11.08
CA HIS A 47 -4.17 -19.06 11.32
C HIS A 47 -4.15 -17.77 10.52
N GLY A 48 -4.17 -16.64 11.22
CA GLY A 48 -4.04 -15.31 10.63
C GLY A 48 -2.61 -14.81 10.72
N LEU A 49 -2.37 -13.60 10.18
CA LEU A 49 -1.02 -13.02 10.21
C LEU A 49 -0.57 -12.58 11.61
N TRP A 50 -1.50 -12.16 12.47
CA TRP A 50 -1.22 -11.55 13.78
C TRP A 50 -2.19 -12.00 14.89
N TRP A 51 -3.19 -12.78 14.53
CA TRP A 51 -4.09 -13.48 15.44
C TRP A 51 -4.40 -14.86 14.86
N ASP A 52 -4.95 -15.75 15.69
CA ASP A 52 -5.46 -17.06 15.29
C ASP A 52 -6.83 -17.27 15.91
N CYS A 53 -7.68 -18.08 15.29
CA CYS A 53 -8.98 -18.43 15.83
C CYS A 53 -9.21 -19.95 15.78
N ILE A 54 -9.85 -20.47 16.82
CA ILE A 54 -10.17 -21.90 16.97
C ILE A 54 -11.68 -22.06 17.02
N ARG A 55 -12.17 -23.10 16.35
CA ARG A 55 -13.57 -23.50 16.33
C ARG A 55 -13.67 -25.00 16.63
N ALA A 56 -14.30 -25.38 17.73
CA ALA A 56 -14.53 -26.78 18.08
C ALA A 56 -15.76 -27.34 17.34
N GLU A 57 -15.63 -28.47 16.65
CA GLU A 57 -16.77 -29.18 16.05
C GLU A 57 -17.59 -29.89 17.14
N LYS A 58 -18.91 -29.64 17.18
CA LYS A 58 -19.84 -30.28 18.14
C LYS A 58 -20.31 -31.65 17.63
N HIS A 59 -20.55 -32.57 18.57
CA HIS A 59 -21.21 -33.85 18.34
C HIS A 59 -22.67 -33.69 17.88
N VAL A 60 -23.03 -34.24 16.72
CA VAL A 60 -24.43 -34.55 16.39
C VAL A 60 -24.82 -35.91 16.98
N VAL A 61 -25.48 -35.91 18.15
CA VAL A 61 -26.26 -37.07 18.64
C VAL A 61 -27.71 -36.68 18.99
N ALA A 62 -28.15 -35.45 18.72
CA ALA A 62 -29.56 -35.08 18.85
C ALA A 62 -30.03 -34.35 17.59
N VAL A 63 -31.15 -34.83 17.03
CA VAL A 63 -31.75 -34.44 15.73
C VAL A 63 -32.28 -32.98 15.72
N GLY A 64 -31.93 -32.15 16.70
CA GLY A 64 -32.50 -30.81 16.92
C GLY A 64 -31.57 -29.61 16.79
N ASP A 65 -30.25 -29.74 16.98
CA ASP A 65 -29.31 -28.61 17.07
C ASP A 65 -28.42 -28.45 15.82
N PHE A 66 -29.04 -28.51 14.64
CA PHE A 66 -28.31 -28.57 13.36
C PHE A 66 -27.66 -27.27 12.89
N TYR A 67 -27.74 -26.15 13.64
CA TYR A 67 -27.33 -24.84 13.10
C TYR A 67 -26.56 -23.90 14.05
N ASP A 68 -26.29 -24.28 15.31
CA ASP A 68 -25.47 -23.45 16.19
C ASP A 68 -23.99 -23.82 16.07
N GLU A 69 -23.33 -23.28 15.03
CA GLU A 69 -21.87 -23.29 14.94
C GLU A 69 -21.27 -22.72 16.24
N THR A 70 -20.25 -23.39 16.77
CA THR A 70 -19.55 -22.89 17.96
C THR A 70 -18.90 -21.53 17.67
N PRO A 71 -18.92 -20.61 18.65
CA PRO A 71 -18.30 -19.31 18.46
C PRO A 71 -16.79 -19.48 18.25
N LEU A 72 -16.22 -18.72 17.30
CA LEU A 72 -14.77 -18.64 17.10
C LEU A 72 -14.11 -18.05 18.34
N HIS A 73 -13.17 -18.78 18.92
CA HIS A 73 -12.32 -18.26 19.99
C HIS A 73 -11.00 -17.75 19.40
N CYS A 74 -10.80 -16.44 19.40
CA CYS A 74 -9.63 -15.81 18.78
C CYS A 74 -8.62 -15.34 19.82
N MET A 75 -7.34 -15.55 19.54
CA MET A 75 -6.21 -15.14 20.36
C MET A 75 -5.15 -14.43 19.52
N TYR A 76 -4.46 -13.47 20.12
CA TYR A 76 -3.42 -12.70 19.45
C TYR A 76 -2.05 -13.38 19.57
N LYS A 77 -1.25 -13.36 18.48
CA LYS A 77 0.10 -13.96 18.47
C LYS A 77 1.14 -13.20 19.32
N PHE A 78 0.81 -12.00 19.79
CA PHE A 78 1.68 -11.13 20.58
C PHE A 78 1.37 -11.12 22.08
N ASP A 79 0.47 -12.00 22.55
CA ASP A 79 0.15 -12.13 23.96
C ASP A 79 1.21 -13.00 24.68
N ASN A 80 1.88 -12.44 25.69
CA ASN A 80 2.88 -13.15 26.51
C ASN A 80 2.27 -14.36 27.24
N SER A 81 0.96 -14.34 27.52
CA SER A 81 0.28 -15.49 28.12
C SER A 81 0.12 -16.64 27.12
N ALA A 82 -0.06 -16.34 25.84
CA ALA A 82 -0.04 -17.33 24.78
C ALA A 82 1.38 -17.89 24.57
N GLU A 83 2.40 -17.04 24.60
CA GLU A 83 3.81 -17.46 24.47
C GLU A 83 4.24 -18.42 25.59
N MET A 84 3.88 -18.16 26.85
CA MET A 84 4.20 -19.06 27.97
C MET A 84 3.47 -20.40 27.89
N VAL A 85 2.22 -20.43 27.43
CA VAL A 85 1.49 -21.69 27.22
C VAL A 85 2.16 -22.50 26.10
N ILE A 86 2.56 -21.83 25.01
CA ILE A 86 3.28 -22.44 23.89
C ILE A 86 4.62 -23.03 24.35
N GLU A 87 5.41 -22.28 25.12
CA GLU A 87 6.72 -22.73 25.62
C GLU A 87 6.59 -23.91 26.60
N ASN A 88 5.55 -23.91 27.45
CA ASN A 88 5.29 -25.02 28.35
C ASN A 88 4.86 -26.30 27.61
N THR A 89 4.04 -26.18 26.56
CA THR A 89 3.66 -27.32 25.72
C THR A 89 4.86 -27.82 24.89
N LEU A 90 5.72 -26.91 24.40
CA LEU A 90 6.95 -27.26 23.69
C LEU A 90 7.99 -27.97 24.56
N ASN A 91 8.08 -27.64 25.84
CA ASN A 91 9.00 -28.34 26.74
C ASN A 91 8.52 -29.76 27.09
N ASN A 92 7.25 -30.10 26.81
CA ASN A 92 6.65 -31.40 27.05
C ASN A 92 6.18 -32.07 25.74
N ILE A 93 6.89 -31.87 24.62
CA ILE A 93 6.55 -32.44 23.29
C ILE A 93 6.26 -33.96 23.33
N ASP A 94 6.99 -34.71 24.16
CA ASP A 94 6.83 -36.17 24.27
C ASP A 94 5.53 -36.58 25.00
N GLU A 95 4.94 -35.69 25.79
CA GLU A 95 3.67 -35.91 26.52
C GLU A 95 2.47 -35.29 25.80
N ASP A 96 2.65 -34.14 25.14
CA ASP A 96 1.57 -33.37 24.52
C ASP A 96 1.69 -33.35 23.00
N GLY A 97 0.90 -34.17 22.31
CA GLY A 97 0.78 -34.13 20.84
C GLY A 97 0.19 -32.83 20.29
N ALA A 98 -0.17 -31.87 21.14
CA ALA A 98 -0.53 -30.49 20.78
C ALA A 98 0.70 -29.55 20.66
N ALA A 99 1.90 -30.00 21.00
CA ALA A 99 3.12 -29.20 20.95
C ALA A 99 3.58 -28.84 19.52
N GLY A 100 3.32 -29.72 18.54
CA GLY A 100 3.60 -29.44 17.13
C GLY A 100 2.72 -28.34 16.55
N GLU A 101 1.51 -28.19 17.10
CA GLU A 101 0.57 -27.14 16.72
C GLU A 101 0.89 -25.79 17.39
N SER A 102 1.35 -25.80 18.64
CA SER A 102 1.65 -24.57 19.39
C SER A 102 2.74 -23.71 18.72
N GLU A 103 3.66 -24.33 17.97
CA GLU A 103 4.69 -23.63 17.17
C GLU A 103 4.10 -22.70 16.09
N HIS A 104 2.90 -22.99 15.57
CA HIS A 104 2.27 -22.15 14.54
C HIS A 104 1.58 -20.91 15.11
N HIS A 105 1.27 -20.90 16.40
CA HIS A 105 0.80 -19.71 17.11
C HIS A 105 1.93 -18.70 17.36
N ARG A 106 3.21 -19.12 17.24
CA ARG A 106 4.34 -18.23 17.47
C ARG A 106 4.46 -17.16 16.39
N PHE A 107 4.77 -15.94 16.81
CA PHE A 107 4.93 -14.81 15.90
C PHE A 107 6.31 -14.80 15.20
N TRP A 108 6.44 -15.68 14.20
CA TRP A 108 7.67 -15.86 13.42
C TRP A 108 8.10 -14.62 12.63
N ALA A 109 9.39 -14.57 12.26
CA ALA A 109 9.98 -13.48 11.50
C ALA A 109 9.30 -13.23 10.15
N TRP A 110 8.81 -14.29 9.48
CA TRP A 110 8.13 -14.18 8.20
C TRP A 110 6.75 -13.50 8.34
N HIS A 111 5.99 -13.77 9.41
CA HIS A 111 4.74 -13.05 9.70
C HIS A 111 5.00 -11.55 9.89
N LYS A 112 6.05 -11.19 10.66
CA LYS A 112 6.49 -9.80 10.87
C LYS A 112 6.86 -9.12 9.56
N ALA A 113 7.59 -9.82 8.69
CA ALA A 113 7.98 -9.30 7.38
C ALA A 113 6.76 -9.04 6.48
N ILE A 114 5.81 -9.98 6.40
CA ILE A 114 4.57 -9.81 5.62
C ILE A 114 3.80 -8.60 6.12
N LEU A 115 3.55 -8.50 7.43
CA LEU A 115 2.81 -7.36 8.01
C LEU A 115 3.49 -6.02 7.74
N PHE A 116 4.82 -5.98 7.82
CA PHE A 116 5.59 -4.78 7.47
C PHE A 116 5.36 -4.37 6.01
N PHE A 117 5.44 -5.31 5.07
CA PHE A 117 5.21 -5.02 3.66
C PHE A 117 3.76 -4.62 3.39
N ILE A 118 2.79 -5.27 4.02
CA ILE A 118 1.38 -4.92 3.85
C ILE A 118 1.10 -3.52 4.41
N ILE A 119 1.46 -3.22 5.65
CA ILE A 119 1.26 -1.89 6.25
C ILE A 119 1.93 -0.80 5.39
N THR A 120 3.18 -1.03 4.97
CA THR A 120 3.88 -0.11 4.06
C THR A 120 3.13 0.10 2.75
N SER A 121 2.60 -0.99 2.15
CA SER A 121 1.81 -0.90 0.93
C SER A 121 0.52 -0.09 1.12
N GLN A 122 -0.18 -0.24 2.26
CA GLN A 122 -1.40 0.50 2.55
C GLN A 122 -1.15 2.00 2.71
N LEU A 123 -0.08 2.37 3.43
CA LEU A 123 0.30 3.76 3.60
C LEU A 123 0.66 4.43 2.26
N LEU A 124 1.36 3.70 1.40
CA LEU A 124 1.71 4.18 0.06
C LEU A 124 0.50 4.25 -0.88
N ALA A 125 -0.43 3.29 -0.81
CA ALA A 125 -1.69 3.34 -1.55
C ALA A 125 -2.57 4.52 -1.11
N PHE A 126 -2.63 4.81 0.19
CA PHE A 126 -3.31 6.00 0.71
C PHE A 126 -2.65 7.31 0.23
N LEU A 127 -1.31 7.39 0.27
CA LEU A 127 -0.57 8.53 -0.28
C LEU A 127 -0.82 8.70 -1.78
N SER A 128 -0.94 7.60 -2.51
CA SER A 128 -1.32 7.61 -3.92
C SER A 128 -2.68 8.27 -4.11
N ILE A 129 -3.72 7.87 -3.37
CA ILE A 129 -5.04 8.51 -3.48
C ILE A 129 -4.95 10.03 -3.22
N CYS A 130 -4.29 10.44 -2.13
CA CYS A 130 -4.14 11.85 -1.78
C CYS A 130 -3.48 12.67 -2.91
N THR A 131 -2.42 12.13 -3.52
CA THR A 131 -1.70 12.79 -4.61
C THR A 131 -2.44 12.72 -5.95
N GLY A 132 -3.20 11.65 -6.19
CA GLY A 132 -4.06 11.46 -7.37
C GLY A 132 -5.23 12.44 -7.42
N VAL A 133 -5.90 12.68 -6.28
CA VAL A 133 -6.98 13.69 -6.19
C VAL A 133 -6.47 15.10 -6.47
N CYS A 134 -5.21 15.40 -6.10
CA CYS A 134 -4.56 16.69 -6.36
C CYS A 134 -3.98 16.84 -7.78
N ALA A 135 -3.90 15.76 -8.56
CA ALA A 135 -3.27 15.77 -9.90
C ALA A 135 -3.87 16.77 -10.91
N PRO A 136 -5.19 17.05 -10.92
CA PRO A 136 -5.74 18.08 -11.78
C PRO A 136 -5.28 19.50 -11.42
N CYS A 137 -4.95 19.76 -10.15
CA CYS A 137 -4.55 21.07 -9.64
C CYS A 137 -3.04 21.31 -9.81
N PHE A 138 -2.23 20.28 -9.58
CA PHE A 138 -0.77 20.34 -9.66
C PHE A 138 -0.21 19.14 -10.43
N PRO A 139 0.08 19.28 -11.74
CA PRO A 139 0.49 18.16 -12.59
C PRO A 139 1.67 17.30 -12.08
N PRO A 140 2.67 17.84 -11.36
CA PRO A 140 3.74 17.01 -10.82
C PRO A 140 3.26 15.97 -9.78
N THR A 141 2.11 16.15 -9.11
CA THR A 141 1.59 15.10 -8.22
C THR A 141 1.15 13.84 -8.98
N ALA A 142 0.91 13.92 -10.30
CA ALA A 142 0.61 12.74 -11.12
C ALA A 142 1.81 11.76 -11.21
N PHE A 143 3.04 12.24 -11.01
CA PHE A 143 4.21 11.35 -10.89
C PHE A 143 4.27 10.68 -9.53
N VAL A 144 4.05 11.46 -8.47
CA VAL A 144 4.03 10.93 -7.10
C VAL A 144 2.91 9.90 -6.94
N PHE A 145 1.74 10.16 -7.53
CA PHE A 145 0.61 9.23 -7.62
C PHE A 145 1.01 7.86 -8.18
N THR A 146 1.63 7.85 -9.36
CA THR A 146 1.98 6.61 -10.05
C THR A 146 3.17 5.90 -9.41
N ILE A 147 4.19 6.64 -8.92
CA ILE A 147 5.36 6.05 -8.25
C ILE A 147 4.95 5.44 -6.90
N SER A 148 4.17 6.15 -6.09
CA SER A 148 3.69 5.61 -4.81
C SER A 148 2.83 4.37 -5.00
N LEU A 149 1.94 4.35 -6.00
CA LEU A 149 1.14 3.18 -6.33
C LEU A 149 2.01 2.00 -6.81
N PHE A 150 3.05 2.26 -7.60
CA PHE A 150 3.98 1.22 -8.04
C PHE A 150 4.70 0.57 -6.85
N ILE A 151 5.24 1.38 -5.94
CA ILE A 151 5.94 0.87 -4.75
C ILE A 151 4.95 0.11 -3.86
N ALA A 152 3.73 0.63 -3.67
CA ALA A 152 2.66 -0.07 -2.94
C ALA A 152 2.37 -1.45 -3.54
N LEU A 153 2.22 -1.53 -4.86
CA LEU A 153 1.97 -2.78 -5.59
C LEU A 153 3.13 -3.77 -5.41
N ILE A 154 4.38 -3.32 -5.54
CA ILE A 154 5.54 -4.20 -5.35
C ILE A 154 5.62 -4.71 -3.92
N CYS A 155 5.41 -3.86 -2.90
CA CYS A 155 5.36 -4.31 -1.51
C CYS A 155 4.26 -5.35 -1.27
N SER A 156 3.07 -5.14 -1.86
CA SER A 156 1.95 -6.07 -1.78
C SER A 156 2.26 -7.43 -2.43
N LEU A 157 2.84 -7.43 -3.63
CA LEU A 157 3.28 -8.64 -4.32
C LEU A 157 4.39 -9.39 -3.57
N ILE A 158 5.32 -8.67 -2.92
CA ILE A 158 6.35 -9.27 -2.06
C ILE A 158 5.68 -9.92 -0.84
N ALA A 159 4.70 -9.27 -0.21
CA ALA A 159 3.96 -9.86 0.90
C ALA A 159 3.26 -11.17 0.49
N ASP A 160 2.55 -11.16 -0.64
CA ASP A 160 1.89 -12.34 -1.21
C ASP A 160 2.90 -13.47 -1.50
N GLY A 161 4.05 -13.13 -2.09
CA GLY A 161 5.12 -14.09 -2.41
C GLY A 161 5.79 -14.68 -1.17
N VAL A 162 6.11 -13.86 -0.16
CA VAL A 162 6.69 -14.33 1.10
C VAL A 162 5.71 -15.26 1.82
N PHE A 163 4.42 -14.90 1.88
CA PHE A 163 3.40 -15.77 2.45
C PHE A 163 3.31 -17.09 1.69
N PHE A 164 3.19 -17.05 0.35
CA PHE A 164 3.05 -18.24 -0.46
C PHE A 164 4.24 -19.20 -0.30
N LEU A 165 5.46 -18.67 -0.27
CA LEU A 165 6.66 -19.48 -0.05
C LEU A 165 6.73 -20.03 1.37
N ALA A 166 6.37 -19.22 2.38
CA ALA A 166 6.34 -19.66 3.77
C ALA A 166 5.27 -20.74 4.00
N ALA A 167 4.06 -20.58 3.46
CA ALA A 167 2.95 -21.52 3.60
C ALA A 167 3.20 -22.86 2.89
N ASN A 168 3.98 -22.87 1.81
CA ASN A 168 4.35 -24.10 1.09
C ASN A 168 5.59 -24.80 1.65
N ARG A 169 6.29 -24.18 2.61
CA ARG A 169 7.42 -24.82 3.29
C ARG A 169 6.90 -26.03 4.08
N VAL A 170 7.59 -27.17 4.01
CA VAL A 170 7.17 -28.43 4.65
C VAL A 170 6.86 -28.25 6.14
N ASP A 171 7.73 -27.53 6.85
CA ASP A 171 7.58 -27.25 8.30
C ASP A 171 6.32 -26.44 8.63
N ASN A 172 5.77 -25.69 7.67
CA ASN A 172 4.59 -24.85 7.84
C ASN A 172 3.32 -25.44 7.20
N ARG A 173 3.49 -26.33 6.21
CA ARG A 173 2.38 -26.98 5.51
C ARG A 173 1.79 -28.12 6.31
N PHE A 174 2.59 -28.79 7.14
CA PHE A 174 2.16 -29.97 7.88
C PHE A 174 2.23 -29.73 9.38
N VAL A 175 1.10 -29.85 10.05
CA VAL A 175 1.00 -29.84 11.51
C VAL A 175 1.10 -31.28 12.00
N GLN A 176 1.96 -31.54 12.97
CA GLN A 176 2.05 -32.84 13.63
C GLN A 176 1.08 -32.87 14.81
N GLY A 177 0.11 -33.77 14.76
CA GLY A 177 -0.72 -34.14 15.91
C GLY A 177 -0.18 -35.38 16.61
N MET A 178 -0.87 -35.81 17.67
CA MET A 178 -0.48 -36.98 18.47
C MET A 178 -0.46 -38.30 17.68
N VAL A 179 -1.36 -38.45 16.69
CA VAL A 179 -1.58 -39.72 15.97
C VAL A 179 -1.41 -39.58 14.45
N GLY A 180 -1.23 -38.36 13.94
CA GLY A 180 -1.12 -38.11 12.50
C GLY A 180 -0.55 -36.74 12.14
N THR A 181 -0.38 -36.51 10.84
CA THR A 181 0.04 -35.23 10.28
C THR A 181 -1.10 -34.62 9.47
N TYR A 182 -1.44 -33.37 9.77
CA TYR A 182 -2.51 -32.62 9.14
C TYR A 182 -1.96 -31.59 8.16
N GLU A 183 -2.55 -31.51 6.97
CA GLU A 183 -2.14 -30.55 5.96
C GLU A 183 -2.90 -29.23 6.15
N GLN A 184 -2.15 -28.13 6.34
CA GLN A 184 -2.69 -26.78 6.32
C GLN A 184 -3.03 -26.36 4.90
N ARG A 185 -4.25 -25.88 4.69
CA ARG A 185 -4.71 -25.32 3.42
C ARG A 185 -4.60 -23.80 3.45
N ILE A 186 -4.38 -23.19 2.30
CA ILE A 186 -4.47 -21.74 2.15
C ILE A 186 -5.93 -21.33 2.32
N GLY A 187 -6.19 -20.39 3.23
CA GLY A 187 -7.54 -19.92 3.54
C GLY A 187 -7.97 -18.72 2.70
N TYR A 188 -9.23 -18.30 2.88
CA TYR A 188 -9.86 -17.26 2.07
C TYR A 188 -9.21 -15.87 2.22
N ALA A 189 -8.58 -15.58 3.35
CA ALA A 189 -7.98 -14.27 3.64
C ALA A 189 -6.85 -13.93 2.65
N PHE A 190 -6.05 -14.94 2.30
CA PHE A 190 -4.99 -14.79 1.30
C PHE A 190 -5.58 -14.47 -0.09
N TYR A 191 -6.66 -15.14 -0.47
CA TYR A 191 -7.33 -14.87 -1.74
C TYR A 191 -7.95 -13.47 -1.79
N LEU A 192 -8.53 -12.98 -0.68
CA LEU A 192 -9.00 -11.59 -0.58
C LEU A 192 -7.86 -10.60 -0.77
N HIS A 193 -6.70 -10.86 -0.14
CA HIS A 193 -5.53 -10.01 -0.30
C HIS A 193 -5.04 -10.00 -1.76
N ILE A 194 -4.86 -11.17 -2.40
CA ILE A 194 -4.51 -11.28 -3.83
C ILE A 194 -5.49 -10.55 -4.74
N MET A 195 -6.80 -10.68 -4.48
CA MET A 195 -7.82 -9.96 -5.26
C MET A 195 -7.64 -8.45 -5.14
N GLY A 196 -7.32 -7.96 -3.94
CA GLY A 196 -6.99 -6.56 -3.73
C GLY A 196 -5.71 -6.12 -4.45
N THR A 197 -4.66 -6.95 -4.43
CA THR A 197 -3.42 -6.74 -5.20
C THR A 197 -3.71 -6.64 -6.71
N LEU A 198 -4.59 -7.50 -7.23
CA LEU A 198 -5.01 -7.48 -8.63
C LEU A 198 -5.80 -6.20 -8.99
N CYS A 199 -6.66 -5.70 -8.08
CA CYS A 199 -7.27 -4.39 -8.25
C CYS A 199 -6.21 -3.29 -8.38
N TRP A 200 -5.15 -3.33 -7.58
CA TRP A 200 -4.04 -2.37 -7.68
C TRP A 200 -3.24 -2.50 -8.98
N VAL A 201 -3.09 -3.70 -9.55
CA VAL A 201 -2.50 -3.88 -10.89
C VAL A 201 -3.33 -3.13 -11.94
N VAL A 202 -4.65 -3.30 -11.94
CA VAL A 202 -5.54 -2.60 -12.88
C VAL A 202 -5.48 -1.09 -12.67
N ALA A 203 -5.50 -0.64 -11.41
CA ALA A 203 -5.34 0.78 -11.07
C ALA A 203 -4.01 1.35 -11.58
N PHE A 204 -2.92 0.59 -11.46
CA PHE A 204 -1.59 1.00 -11.88
C PHE A 204 -1.48 1.17 -13.39
N ILE A 205 -2.08 0.29 -14.18
CA ILE A 205 -2.15 0.42 -15.65
C ILE A 205 -2.91 1.71 -16.03
N CYS A 206 -4.03 1.98 -15.36
CA CYS A 206 -4.79 3.21 -15.54
C CYS A 206 -3.98 4.45 -15.13
N ALA A 207 -3.23 4.37 -14.03
CA ALA A 207 -2.37 5.44 -13.52
C ALA A 207 -1.25 5.79 -14.50
N ILE A 208 -0.50 4.79 -15.01
CA ILE A 208 0.52 5.00 -16.04
C ILE A 208 -0.08 5.69 -17.28
N THR A 209 -1.22 5.18 -17.77
CA THR A 209 -1.88 5.74 -18.96
C THR A 209 -2.27 7.21 -18.73
N THR A 210 -2.76 7.51 -17.53
CA THR A 210 -3.10 8.88 -17.12
C THR A 210 -1.87 9.77 -17.11
N THR A 211 -0.78 9.36 -16.43
CA THR A 211 0.48 10.12 -16.36
C THR A 211 1.07 10.33 -17.75
N TYR A 212 1.09 9.31 -18.61
CA TYR A 212 1.56 9.41 -19.99
C TYR A 212 0.79 10.47 -20.79
N LYS A 213 -0.55 10.47 -20.69
CA LYS A 213 -1.38 11.49 -21.36
C LYS A 213 -1.15 12.90 -20.79
N PHE A 214 -0.83 13.02 -19.50
CA PHE A 214 -0.44 14.30 -18.90
C PHE A 214 0.87 14.84 -19.48
N ILE A 215 1.83 13.98 -19.79
CA ILE A 215 3.12 14.36 -20.40
C ILE A 215 2.93 14.72 -21.89
N ALA A 216 2.34 13.80 -22.66
CA ALA A 216 2.19 13.97 -24.11
C ALA A 216 1.37 15.21 -24.50
N GLY A 217 0.36 15.58 -23.69
CA GLY A 217 -0.44 16.79 -23.92
C GLY A 217 0.34 18.10 -23.73
N ARG A 218 1.42 18.10 -22.93
CA ARG A 218 2.31 19.26 -22.77
C ARG A 218 3.19 19.45 -23.99
N ASP A 219 3.74 18.37 -24.54
CA ASP A 219 4.60 18.43 -25.74
C ASP A 219 3.82 18.96 -26.96
N SER A 220 2.56 18.54 -27.13
CA SER A 220 1.70 19.09 -28.20
C SER A 220 1.37 20.58 -28.02
N SER A 221 1.33 21.07 -26.77
CA SER A 221 1.04 22.48 -26.48
C SER A 221 2.28 23.38 -26.53
N GLY A 222 3.48 22.80 -26.29
CA GLY A 222 4.77 23.47 -26.42
C GLY A 222 5.25 23.62 -27.87
N ARG A 223 4.61 22.92 -28.81
CA ARG A 223 4.85 23.02 -30.26
C ARG A 223 3.91 24.02 -30.94
N ARG A 224 3.64 25.18 -30.32
CA ARG A 224 3.16 26.32 -31.12
C ARG A 224 4.34 26.76 -31.98
N PRO A 225 4.22 26.83 -33.32
CA PRO A 225 5.23 27.50 -34.12
C PRO A 225 5.39 28.91 -33.55
N LEU A 226 6.61 29.32 -33.23
CA LEU A 226 6.93 30.74 -33.22
C LEU A 226 6.38 31.30 -34.54
N ALA A 227 5.40 32.19 -34.45
CA ALA A 227 4.98 32.94 -35.62
C ALA A 227 6.24 33.53 -36.25
N PRO A 228 6.43 33.44 -37.58
CA PRO A 228 7.53 34.14 -38.21
C PRO A 228 7.34 35.62 -37.89
N VAL A 229 8.26 36.19 -37.12
CA VAL A 229 8.34 37.63 -36.92
C VAL A 229 8.56 38.20 -38.32
N THR A 230 7.50 38.74 -38.92
CA THR A 230 7.59 39.49 -40.16
C THR A 230 8.55 40.64 -39.93
N HIS A 231 9.53 40.73 -40.81
CA HIS A 231 10.73 41.57 -40.73
C HIS A 231 10.47 43.09 -40.83
N THR A 232 9.28 43.54 -40.45
CA THR A 232 8.77 44.90 -40.71
C THR A 232 8.73 45.79 -39.47
N GLU A 233 8.86 45.23 -38.25
CA GLU A 233 8.84 46.03 -37.00
C GLU A 233 10.22 46.30 -36.38
N VAL A 234 11.31 45.83 -37.01
CA VAL A 234 12.68 46.05 -36.47
C VAL A 234 13.26 47.41 -36.92
N PHE A 235 12.65 48.10 -37.90
CA PHE A 235 13.25 49.31 -38.47
C PHE A 235 12.90 50.62 -37.75
N GLU A 236 11.86 50.67 -36.90
CA GLU A 236 11.51 51.92 -36.19
C GLU A 236 12.27 52.15 -34.87
N LEU A 237 12.98 51.15 -34.35
CA LEU A 237 13.71 51.27 -33.07
C LEU A 237 15.19 51.66 -33.22
N TYR A 238 15.71 51.80 -34.44
CA TYR A 238 17.14 52.08 -34.67
C TYR A 238 17.44 53.48 -35.25
N SER A 239 16.44 54.36 -35.43
CA SER A 239 16.62 55.66 -36.10
C SER A 239 16.59 56.89 -35.18
N VAL A 240 16.64 56.73 -33.85
CA VAL A 240 16.66 57.88 -32.91
C VAL A 240 17.85 57.80 -31.95
N ASP A 241 19.08 57.67 -32.48
CA ASP A 241 20.26 58.02 -31.68
C ASP A 241 21.42 58.52 -32.54
N GLN A 242 21.29 59.74 -33.08
CA GLN A 242 22.43 60.53 -33.54
C GLN A 242 22.14 62.03 -33.33
N ARG A 243 22.44 62.57 -32.14
CA ARG A 243 22.84 63.99 -31.99
C ARG A 243 23.93 64.16 -30.91
N PRO A 244 24.93 65.03 -31.15
CA PRO A 244 26.15 65.10 -30.36
C PRO A 244 26.04 65.96 -29.08
N PHE A 245 26.98 65.67 -28.19
CA PHE A 245 27.36 66.29 -26.92
C PHE A 245 27.29 67.83 -26.84
N SER A 246 26.70 68.36 -25.75
CA SER A 246 27.00 69.69 -25.21
C SER A 246 26.70 69.80 -23.70
N SER A 247 27.78 69.79 -22.91
CA SER A 247 28.11 70.72 -21.81
C SER A 247 27.06 71.12 -20.75
N LYS A 248 27.44 70.81 -19.49
CA LYS A 248 27.21 71.52 -18.20
C LYS A 248 26.02 71.16 -17.29
N GLU A 249 26.40 71.01 -16.01
CA GLU A 249 25.65 71.29 -14.78
C GLU A 249 24.64 70.22 -14.30
N ASN A 250 25.07 69.32 -13.40
CA ASN A 250 24.89 69.51 -11.95
C ASN A 250 25.40 68.30 -11.14
N LEU A 251 26.55 68.52 -10.52
CA LEU A 251 27.05 67.90 -9.31
C LEU A 251 26.09 68.24 -8.15
N PHE A 252 26.07 67.47 -7.04
CA PHE A 252 25.13 67.47 -5.89
C PHE A 252 23.97 66.49 -6.09
N THR A 253 23.79 65.38 -5.35
CA THR A 253 24.13 65.07 -3.95
C THR A 253 24.19 63.55 -3.77
N TRP A 254 25.35 63.01 -3.38
CA TRP A 254 25.46 61.74 -2.66
C TRP A 254 26.45 61.99 -1.52
N GLN A 255 25.94 62.05 -0.28
CA GLN A 255 26.61 61.77 1.00
C GLN A 255 26.05 62.65 2.14
N SER A 256 25.09 62.10 2.88
CA SER A 256 24.81 62.37 4.30
C SER A 256 23.65 61.43 4.67
N GLN A 257 23.65 60.54 5.66
CA GLN A 257 24.40 60.42 6.90
C GLN A 257 24.27 58.95 7.37
N ARG A 258 25.37 58.35 7.82
CA ARG A 258 25.35 57.32 8.86
C ARG A 258 25.18 58.02 10.22
N ALA A 259 24.74 57.23 11.20
CA ALA A 259 24.63 57.53 12.64
C ALA A 259 23.30 58.24 13.01
N ALA A 260 22.56 57.88 14.06
CA ALA A 260 22.81 56.94 15.15
C ALA A 260 21.47 56.54 15.82
N THR A 261 21.46 55.35 16.41
CA THR A 261 20.92 54.95 17.72
C THR A 261 19.83 55.77 18.46
N HIS A 262 18.89 55.01 19.04
CA HIS A 262 18.18 55.19 20.32
C HIS A 262 16.95 56.13 20.41
N ASN A 263 15.81 55.49 20.68
CA ASN A 263 14.65 55.84 21.53
C ASN A 263 14.18 57.30 21.66
N VAL A 264 12.94 57.53 21.21
CA VAL A 264 11.78 57.86 22.07
C VAL A 264 10.58 57.07 21.57
#